data_AF-A0A7W5FDU4-F1
#
_entry.id   AF-A0A7W5FDU4-F1
#
_cell.length_a   1.000
_cell.length_b   1.000
_cell.length_c   1.000
_cell.angle_alpha   90.00
_cell.angle_beta   90.00
_cell.angle_gamma   90.00
#
_symmetry.space_group_name_H-M   'P 1'
#
loop_
_entity.id
_entity.type
_entity.pdbx_description
1 polymer ?
#
loop_
_entity_poly.entity_id
_entity_poly.type
_entity_poly.pdbx_seq_one_letter_code
_entity_poly.pdbx_strand_id
1 'polypeptide(L)'
;MPIRLRDLTSDPLTGAANRRAFDAEIGRAVNRAGPDDPLALVMIDVDHFKTINDTWGHATGDQALRTRLSIGIAVAPDHATGPDDLQRVADAALYRAKEGGRGRSTMAGPARLAA
;
A
#
# COMPACT_ATOMS: atom_id res chain seq x y z
N MET A 1 -15.80 15.73 21.88
CA MET A 1 -15.66 14.26 21.80
C MET A 1 -14.22 13.91 22.14
N PRO A 2 -13.92 13.17 23.23
CA PRO A 2 -12.55 12.75 23.51
C PRO A 2 -12.14 11.63 22.56
N ILE A 3 -10.96 11.75 21.95
CA ILE A 3 -10.35 10.74 21.06
C ILE A 3 -10.11 9.48 21.89
N ARG A 4 -10.64 8.32 21.46
CA ARG A 4 -10.39 7.04 22.14
C ARG A 4 -8.99 6.56 21.73
N LEU A 5 -8.29 5.85 22.63
CA LEU A 5 -6.93 5.36 22.37
C LEU A 5 -6.84 4.45 21.11
N ARG A 6 -7.93 3.76 20.74
CA ARG A 6 -8.04 2.96 19.51
C ARG A 6 -7.98 3.82 18.23
N ASP A 7 -8.42 5.07 18.29
CA ASP A 7 -8.43 6.00 17.15
C ASP A 7 -7.02 6.52 16.81
N LEU A 8 -6.01 6.24 17.65
CA LEU A 8 -4.63 6.67 17.42
C LEU A 8 -3.88 5.77 16.42
N THR A 9 -4.28 4.51 16.28
CA THR A 9 -3.64 3.50 15.43
C THR A 9 -4.58 2.87 14.41
N SER A 10 -5.88 3.18 14.47
CA SER A 10 -6.88 2.71 13.51
C SER A 10 -7.50 3.88 12.74
N ASP A 11 -7.89 3.61 11.50
CA ASP A 11 -8.70 4.51 10.69
C ASP A 11 -10.15 4.47 11.19
N PRO A 12 -10.78 5.60 11.54
CA PRO A 12 -12.10 5.62 12.16
C PRO A 12 -13.24 5.25 11.20
N LEU A 13 -13.01 5.31 9.89
CA LEU A 13 -14.02 4.98 8.89
C LEU A 13 -14.07 3.47 8.61
N THR A 14 -12.92 2.81 8.54
CA THR A 14 -12.78 1.42 8.12
C THR A 14 -12.43 0.45 9.26
N GLY A 15 -11.91 0.97 10.38
CA GLY A 15 -11.34 0.17 11.46
C GLY A 15 -9.97 -0.44 11.14
N ALA A 16 -9.46 -0.27 9.91
CA ALA A 16 -8.15 -0.77 9.49
C ALA A 16 -7.00 -0.05 10.22
N ALA A 17 -5.79 -0.61 10.19
CA ALA A 17 -4.61 0.07 10.69
C ALA A 17 -4.40 1.39 9.94
N ASN A 18 -4.16 2.48 10.67
CA ASN A 18 -3.87 3.76 10.06
C ASN A 18 -2.39 3.87 9.63
N ARG A 19 -2.05 4.98 8.98
CA ARG A 19 -0.70 5.22 8.47
C ARG A 19 0.40 5.08 9.55
N ARG A 20 0.15 5.59 10.76
CA ARG A 20 1.13 5.51 11.87
C ARG A 20 1.34 4.08 12.33
N ALA A 21 0.26 3.30 12.41
CA ALA A 21 0.35 1.89 12.78
C ALA A 21 1.10 1.08 11.72
N PHE A 22 0.81 1.34 10.44
CA PHE A 22 1.52 0.77 9.31
C PHE A 22 3.02 1.07 9.36
N ASP A 23 3.41 2.34 9.54
CA ASP A 23 4.83 2.75 9.59
C ASP A 23 5.59 2.03 10.71
N ALA A 24 4.94 1.87 11.88
CA ALA A 24 5.53 1.13 12.98
C ALA A 24 5.59 -0.40 12.71
N GLU A 25 4.62 -0.96 12.00
CA GLU A 25 4.54 -2.38 11.68
C GLU A 25 5.56 -2.79 10.61
N ILE A 26 5.67 -2.04 9.51
CA ILE A 26 6.65 -2.33 8.46
C ILE A 26 8.08 -2.27 9.00
N GLY A 27 8.40 -1.28 9.85
CA GLY A 27 9.70 -1.20 10.52
C GLY A 27 9.99 -2.43 11.38
N ARG A 28 9.00 -2.93 12.14
CA ARG A 28 9.16 -4.15 12.93
C ARG A 28 9.30 -5.40 12.06
N ALA A 29 8.53 -5.49 10.97
CA ALA A 29 8.53 -6.63 10.07
C ALA A 29 9.88 -6.76 9.35
N VAL A 30 10.39 -5.67 8.79
CA VAL A 30 11.71 -5.63 8.13
C VAL A 30 12.83 -5.97 9.11
N ASN A 31 12.80 -5.43 10.33
CA ASN A 31 13.84 -5.72 11.34
C ASN A 31 13.78 -7.16 11.88
N ARG A 32 12.63 -7.83 11.77
CA ARG A 32 12.46 -9.22 12.21
C ARG A 32 12.83 -10.22 11.12
N ALA A 33 12.57 -9.88 9.86
CA ALA A 33 12.89 -10.71 8.71
C ALA A 33 14.39 -11.04 8.71
N GLY A 34 14.71 -12.33 8.77
CA GLY A 34 16.07 -12.81 8.58
C GLY A 34 16.50 -12.76 7.12
N PRO A 35 17.78 -13.02 6.81
CA PRO A 35 18.29 -13.03 5.43
C PRO A 35 17.52 -13.98 4.48
N ASP A 36 17.00 -15.08 5.03
CA ASP A 36 16.25 -16.11 4.28
C ASP A 36 14.73 -16.03 4.48
N ASP A 37 14.22 -14.96 5.12
CA ASP A 37 12.79 -14.77 5.40
C ASP A 37 12.24 -13.60 4.57
N PRO A 38 11.81 -13.85 3.32
CA PRO A 38 11.41 -12.78 2.42
C PRO A 38 10.13 -12.09 2.91
N LEU A 39 10.17 -10.76 2.97
CA LEU A 39 9.03 -9.94 3.35
C LEU A 39 8.46 -9.24 2.13
N ALA A 40 7.19 -9.50 1.81
CA ALA A 40 6.48 -8.79 0.75
C ALA A 40 5.67 -7.61 1.31
N LEU A 41 5.80 -6.43 0.68
CA LEU A 41 4.91 -5.30 0.84
C LEU A 41 4.01 -5.16 -0.38
N VAL A 42 2.70 -5.09 -0.14
CA VAL A 42 1.68 -4.88 -1.18
C VAL A 42 0.97 -3.56 -0.94
N MET A 43 1.01 -2.66 -1.93
CA MET A 43 0.29 -1.40 -1.94
C MET A 43 -0.86 -1.48 -2.95
N ILE A 44 -2.06 -1.13 -2.53
CA ILE A 44 -3.29 -1.25 -3.34
C ILE A 44 -3.97 0.11 -3.40
N ASP A 45 -4.46 0.48 -4.58
CA ASP A 45 -5.23 1.69 -4.79
C ASP A 45 -6.43 1.44 -5.71
N VAL A 46 -7.56 2.03 -5.34
CA VAL A 46 -8.82 1.95 -6.10
C VAL A 46 -8.74 2.93 -7.28
N ASP A 47 -8.77 2.40 -8.50
CA ASP A 47 -8.67 3.22 -9.70
C ASP A 47 -9.88 4.16 -9.83
N HIS A 48 -9.63 5.43 -10.17
CA HIS A 48 -10.67 6.43 -10.42
C HIS A 48 -11.68 6.62 -9.27
N PHE A 49 -11.27 6.42 -8.02
CA PHE A 49 -12.15 6.54 -6.85
C PHE A 49 -12.89 7.89 -6.76
N LYS A 50 -12.24 8.99 -7.17
CA LYS A 50 -12.89 10.31 -7.24
C LYS A 50 -14.10 10.32 -8.18
N THR A 51 -14.00 9.72 -9.36
CA THR A 51 -15.10 9.65 -10.32
C THR A 51 -16.29 8.89 -9.74
N ILE A 52 -16.05 7.87 -8.92
CA ILE A 52 -17.11 7.12 -8.23
C ILE A 52 -17.85 8.03 -7.26
N ASN A 53 -17.11 8.72 -6.39
CA ASN A 53 -17.69 9.66 -5.42
C ASN A 53 -18.45 10.79 -6.12
N ASP A 54 -17.92 11.32 -7.22
CA ASP A 54 -18.55 12.41 -7.97
C ASP A 54 -19.83 11.93 -8.71
N THR A 55 -19.90 10.66 -9.13
CA THR A 55 -21.05 10.12 -9.89
C THR A 55 -22.20 9.67 -9.00
N TRP A 56 -21.89 9.05 -7.85
CA TRP A 56 -22.88 8.36 -7.02
C TRP A 56 -23.03 8.94 -5.61
N GLY A 57 -22.26 9.98 -5.29
CA GLY A 57 -22.15 10.50 -3.93
C GLY A 57 -21.31 9.59 -3.02
N HIS A 58 -21.24 9.94 -1.74
CA HIS A 58 -20.37 9.26 -0.77
C HIS A 58 -20.91 7.91 -0.26
N ALA A 59 -22.19 7.59 -0.50
CA ALA A 59 -22.86 6.40 0.04
C ALA A 59 -22.93 5.25 -0.98
N THR A 60 -21.77 4.79 -1.46
CA THR A 60 -21.67 3.98 -2.69
C THR A 60 -20.84 2.71 -2.52
N GLY A 61 -21.22 1.85 -1.57
CA GLY A 61 -20.47 0.62 -1.21
C GLY A 61 -20.35 -0.40 -2.36
N ASP A 62 -21.45 -0.70 -3.06
CA ASP A 62 -21.46 -1.78 -4.06
C ASP A 62 -20.73 -1.41 -5.36
N GLN A 63 -20.65 -0.12 -5.69
CA GLN A 63 -19.99 0.32 -6.91
C GLN A 63 -18.46 0.36 -6.76
N ALA A 64 -17.96 0.53 -5.54
CA ALA A 64 -16.55 0.33 -5.23
C ALA A 64 -16.11 -1.12 -5.53
N LEU A 65 -16.98 -2.11 -5.33
CA LEU A 65 -16.68 -3.52 -5.62
C LEU A 65 -16.54 -3.83 -7.13
N ARG A 66 -17.14 -3.01 -8.00
CA ARG A 66 -16.99 -3.14 -9.46
C ARG A 66 -15.75 -2.43 -10.00
N THR A 67 -14.98 -1.79 -9.13
CA THR A 67 -13.86 -0.94 -9.53
C THR A 67 -12.57 -1.74 -9.67
N ARG A 68 -11.75 -1.33 -10.64
CA ARG A 68 -10.42 -1.91 -10.86
C ARG A 68 -9.45 -1.46 -9.76
N LEU A 69 -8.48 -2.31 -9.48
CA LEU A 69 -7.41 -2.01 -8.53
C LEU A 69 -6.08 -1.94 -9.28
N SER A 70 -5.28 -0.96 -8.94
CA SER A 70 -3.86 -0.95 -9.25
C SER A 70 -3.09 -1.44 -8.03
N ILE A 71 -2.11 -2.33 -8.23
CA ILE A 71 -1.34 -2.95 -7.14
C ILE A 71 0.15 -2.80 -7.42
N GLY A 72 0.91 -2.29 -6.45
CA GLY A 72 2.36 -2.29 -6.43
C GLY A 72 2.88 -3.30 -5.42
N ILE A 73 3.85 -4.13 -5.81
CA ILE A 73 4.40 -5.18 -4.96
C ILE A 73 5.91 -5.00 -4.86
N ALA A 74 6.46 -5.07 -3.66
CA ALA A 74 7.89 -5.15 -3.43
C ALA A 74 8.22 -6.26 -2.44
N VAL A 75 9.42 -6.82 -2.54
CA VAL A 75 9.90 -7.93 -1.72
C VAL A 75 11.28 -7.60 -1.19
N ALA A 76 11.47 -7.66 0.12
CA ALA A 76 12.76 -7.63 0.77
C ALA A 76 13.33 -9.06 0.90
N PRO A 77 14.65 -9.27 0.75
CA PRO A 77 15.67 -8.23 0.50
C PRO A 77 15.82 -7.82 -0.97
N ASP A 78 15.19 -8.52 -1.92
CA ASP A 78 15.45 -8.40 -3.37
C ASP A 78 15.33 -6.97 -3.94
N HIS A 79 14.33 -6.21 -3.48
CA HIS A 79 14.05 -4.87 -3.99
C HIS A 79 14.55 -3.76 -3.04
N ALA A 80 14.64 -4.06 -1.74
CA ALA A 80 15.08 -3.15 -0.69
C ALA A 80 15.35 -3.91 0.62
N THR A 81 16.23 -3.38 1.45
CA THR A 81 16.56 -3.93 2.78
C THR A 81 15.99 -3.11 3.95
N GLY A 82 15.62 -1.84 3.71
CA GLY A 82 15.04 -0.95 4.71
C GLY A 82 13.54 -0.70 4.49
N PRO A 83 12.79 -0.35 5.55
CA PRO A 83 11.34 -0.14 5.46
C PRO A 83 10.95 1.01 4.52
N ASP A 84 11.64 2.15 4.62
CA ASP A 84 11.35 3.34 3.80
C ASP A 84 11.60 3.06 2.31
N ASP A 85 12.72 2.39 2.01
CA ASP A 85 13.05 2.00 0.63
C ASP A 85 12.09 0.95 0.09
N LEU A 86 11.70 -0.04 0.89
CA LEU A 86 10.73 -1.07 0.49
C LEU A 86 9.38 -0.44 0.15
N GLN A 87 8.94 0.51 0.97
CA GLN A 87 7.73 1.27 0.69
C GLN A 87 7.87 2.12 -0.58
N ARG A 88 8.98 2.83 -0.74
CA ARG A 88 9.24 3.69 -1.90
C ARG A 88 9.21 2.89 -3.21
N VAL A 89 9.80 1.69 -3.25
CA VAL A 89 9.80 0.88 -4.47
C VAL A 89 8.45 0.21 -4.74
N ALA A 90 7.68 -0.14 -3.69
CA ALA A 90 6.31 -0.60 -3.83
C ALA A 90 5.39 0.50 -4.38
N ASP A 91 5.53 1.73 -3.89
CA ASP A 91 4.78 2.90 -4.39
C ASP A 91 5.12 3.20 -5.86
N ALA A 92 6.41 3.18 -6.22
CA ALA A 92 6.83 3.33 -7.60
C ALA A 92 6.26 2.21 -8.50
N ALA A 93 6.12 0.98 -7.99
CA ALA A 93 5.49 -0.12 -8.71
C ALA A 93 3.98 0.09 -8.89
N LEU A 94 3.30 0.58 -7.85
CA LEU A 94 1.90 0.97 -7.92
C LEU A 94 1.68 2.08 -8.94
N TYR A 95 2.55 3.09 -8.95
CA TYR A 95 2.51 4.17 -9.93
C TYR A 95 2.65 3.63 -11.36
N ARG A 96 3.59 2.70 -11.61
CA ARG A 96 3.70 2.03 -12.92
C ARG A 96 2.46 1.22 -13.29
N ALA A 97 1.82 0.54 -12.32
CA ALA A 97 0.56 -0.16 -12.57
C ALA A 97 -0.54 0.83 -13.04
N LYS A 98 -0.59 2.01 -12.40
CA LYS A 98 -1.52 3.09 -12.73
C LYS A 98 -1.27 3.67 -14.13
N GLU A 99 -0.02 3.94 -14.49
CA GLU A 99 0.35 4.48 -15.80
C GLU A 99 0.25 3.45 -16.93
N GLY A 100 0.49 2.17 -16.64
CA GLY A 100 0.41 1.09 -17.61
C GLY A 100 -1.00 0.81 -18.15
N GLY A 101 -2.03 1.49 -17.64
CA GLY A 101 -3.43 1.28 -18.01
C GLY A 101 -4.29 0.66 -16.93
N ARG A 102 -3.82 0.64 -15.66
CA ARG A 102 -4.62 0.31 -14.47
C ARG A 102 -5.10 -1.15 -14.41
N GLY A 103 -5.86 -1.50 -13.36
CA GLY A 103 -6.46 -2.82 -13.21
C GLY A 103 -5.46 -3.98 -13.22
N ARG A 104 -4.27 -3.76 -12.66
CA ARG A 104 -3.15 -4.70 -12.73
C ARG A 104 -2.27 -4.62 -11.50
N SER A 105 -1.51 -5.68 -11.27
CA SER A 105 -0.35 -5.65 -10.39
C SER A 105 0.93 -5.34 -11.16
N THR A 106 1.90 -4.78 -10.47
CA THR A 106 3.26 -4.57 -10.99
C THR A 106 4.25 -4.79 -9.85
N MET A 107 5.27 -5.60 -10.11
CA MET A 107 6.38 -5.81 -9.18
C MET A 107 7.35 -4.62 -9.24
N ALA A 108 8.02 -4.35 -8.13
CA ALA A 108 9.19 -3.50 -8.09
C ALA A 108 10.24 -4.03 -9.09
N GLY A 109 10.94 -3.11 -9.75
CA GLY A 109 12.11 -3.50 -10.54
C GLY A 109 13.28 -3.84 -9.62
N PRO A 110 14.30 -4.57 -10.09
CA PRO A 110 15.44 -4.95 -9.28
C PRO A 110 16.07 -3.71 -8.61
N ALA A 111 16.56 -3.87 -7.38
CA ALA A 111 17.29 -2.81 -6.69
C ALA A 111 18.40 -2.32 -7.63
N ARG A 112 18.37 -1.04 -8.02
CA ARG A 112 19.51 -0.44 -8.71
C ARG A 112 20.66 -0.47 -7.71
N LEU A 113 21.57 -1.43 -7.87
CA LEU A 113 22.86 -1.41 -7.20
C LEU A 113 23.47 -0.05 -7.50
N ALA A 114 23.70 0.75 -6.45
CA ALA A 114 24.53 1.92 -6.56
C ALA A 114 25.91 1.44 -7.01
N ALA A 115 26.29 1.79 -8.23
CA ALA A 115 27.63 1.58 -8.78
C ALA A 115 28.61 2.58 -8.16
#